data_AF-A0A1Q6ETV8-F1
#
_entry.id   AF-A0A1Q6ETV8-F1
#
_cell.length_a   1.000
_cell.length_b   1.000
_cell.length_c   1.000
_cell.angle_alpha   90.00
_cell.angle_beta   90.00
_cell.angle_gamma   90.00
#
_symmetry.space_group_name_H-M   'P 1'
#
loop_
_entity.id
_entity.type
_entity.pdbx_description
1 polymer ?
#
loop_
_entity_poly.entity_id
_entity_poly.type
_entity_poly.pdbx_seq_one_letter_code
_entity_poly.pdbx_strand_id
1 'polypeptide(L)'
;MERLTQTSDRGGVALTFDLDITCEPSEIKKILKLAEKLKDYEDAEEQGLLLRLPCGIGTDIYYIPSEKNFRLNLLDGHGEENRVFHQTVDRITFRKNGWYMECDSDLEYGTGRILLDTSYGVTWFLTSEEAEAKLKEMEEKDGR
;
A
#
# COMPACT_ATOMS: atom_id res chain seq x y z
N MET A 1 -9.13 9.62 7.83
CA MET A 1 -8.28 10.69 8.38
C MET A 1 -9.13 11.55 9.30
N GLU A 2 -8.58 12.15 10.36
CA GLU A 2 -9.31 13.19 11.11
C GLU A 2 -9.34 14.47 10.27
N ARG A 3 -10.53 15.10 10.15
CA ARG A 3 -10.73 16.27 9.30
C ARG A 3 -10.37 17.57 10.02
N LEU A 4 -9.49 18.34 9.40
CA LEU A 4 -8.92 19.57 9.93
C LEU A 4 -9.50 20.82 9.26
N THR A 5 -10.22 20.68 8.15
CA THR A 5 -10.82 21.80 7.43
C THR A 5 -12.33 21.68 7.27
N GLN A 6 -12.98 22.83 7.12
CA GLN A 6 -14.40 22.95 6.84
C GLN A 6 -14.69 24.17 5.95
N THR A 7 -15.90 24.22 5.41
CA THR A 7 -16.39 25.42 4.74
C THR A 7 -16.94 26.39 5.79
N SER A 8 -16.42 27.62 5.82
CA SER A 8 -16.92 28.69 6.67
C SER A 8 -18.30 29.19 6.23
N ASP A 9 -19.02 29.86 7.13
CA ASP A 9 -20.31 30.51 6.84
C ASP A 9 -20.25 31.56 5.71
N ARG A 10 -19.04 32.03 5.38
CA ARG A 10 -18.79 33.00 4.30
C ARG A 10 -18.34 32.34 2.99
N GLY A 11 -18.32 31.02 2.91
CA GLY A 11 -17.96 30.26 1.71
C GLY A 11 -16.45 30.05 1.47
N GLY A 12 -15.58 30.53 2.36
CA GLY A 12 -14.14 30.25 2.34
C GLY A 12 -13.76 29.03 3.20
N VAL A 13 -12.50 28.59 3.15
CA VAL A 13 -12.00 27.54 4.04
C VAL A 13 -11.83 28.06 5.48
N ALA A 14 -12.14 27.21 6.46
CA ALA A 14 -11.84 27.41 7.87
C ALA A 14 -11.20 26.14 8.45
N LEU A 15 -10.43 26.29 9.52
CA LEU A 15 -9.92 25.16 10.28
C LEU A 15 -10.96 24.71 11.31
N THR A 16 -10.92 23.44 11.70
CA THR A 16 -11.77 22.87 12.75
C THR A 16 -11.25 23.14 14.16
N PHE A 17 -10.12 23.83 14.27
CA PHE A 17 -9.43 24.18 15.51
C PHE A 17 -8.93 25.63 15.46
N ASP A 18 -8.69 26.21 16.63
CA ASP A 18 -8.12 27.55 16.77
C ASP A 18 -6.62 27.51 16.46
N LEU A 19 -6.16 28.42 15.59
CA LEU A 19 -4.76 28.55 15.20
C LEU A 19 -4.24 29.91 15.66
N ASP A 20 -3.48 29.91 16.74
CA ASP A 20 -2.78 31.09 17.25
C ASP A 20 -1.39 31.22 16.63
N ILE A 21 -1.18 32.30 15.88
CA ILE A 21 0.04 32.55 15.12
C ILE A 21 0.34 34.04 15.10
N THR A 22 1.58 34.39 15.44
CA THR A 22 2.11 35.76 15.27
C THR A 22 2.82 35.80 13.92
N CYS A 23 2.23 36.45 12.93
CA CYS A 23 2.78 36.50 11.58
C CYS A 23 2.38 37.78 10.84
N GLU A 24 3.17 38.12 9.82
CA GLU A 24 2.88 39.27 8.96
C GLU A 24 1.64 38.99 8.09
N PRO A 25 0.91 40.02 7.63
CA PRO A 25 -0.27 39.83 6.78
C PRO A 25 -0.01 39.02 5.49
N SER A 26 1.24 39.07 4.99
CA SER A 26 1.67 38.28 3.84
C SER A 26 1.76 36.77 4.13
N GLU A 27 1.99 36.40 5.38
CA GLU A 27 2.12 35.01 5.86
C GLU A 27 0.73 34.41 6.12
N ILE A 28 -0.21 35.19 6.64
CA ILE A 28 -1.63 34.78 6.78
C ILE A 28 -2.19 34.28 5.43
N LYS A 29 -1.88 34.98 4.32
CA LYS A 29 -2.30 34.55 2.98
C LYS A 29 -1.72 33.20 2.56
N LYS A 30 -0.50 32.86 3.00
CA LYS A 30 0.11 31.55 2.71
C LYS A 30 -0.58 30.46 3.51
N ILE A 31 -0.96 30.73 4.75
CA ILE A 31 -1.65 29.79 5.64
C ILE A 31 -3.05 29.49 5.11
N LEU A 32 -3.79 30.50 4.65
CA LEU A 32 -5.08 30.28 3.98
C LEU A 32 -4.94 29.38 2.75
N LYS A 33 -3.93 29.58 1.90
CA LYS A 33 -3.66 28.70 0.75
C LYS A 33 -3.31 27.26 1.15
N LEU A 34 -2.62 27.09 2.28
CA LEU A 34 -2.34 25.76 2.81
C LEU A 34 -3.62 25.09 3.30
N ALA A 35 -4.50 25.82 4.00
CA ALA A 35 -5.80 25.32 4.44
C ALA A 35 -6.70 24.95 3.25
N GLU A 36 -6.71 25.75 2.17
CA GLU A 36 -7.45 25.43 0.93
C GLU A 36 -6.95 24.11 0.33
N LYS A 37 -5.63 23.96 0.15
CA LYS A 37 -5.05 22.70 -0.35
C LYS A 37 -5.35 21.52 0.56
N LEU A 38 -5.29 21.71 1.88
CA LEU A 38 -5.60 20.65 2.83
C LEU A 38 -7.06 20.21 2.68
N LYS A 39 -7.98 21.17 2.53
CA LYS A 39 -9.39 20.88 2.27
C LYS A 39 -9.59 20.10 0.98
N ASP A 40 -8.91 20.48 -0.10
CA ASP A 40 -8.98 19.76 -1.37
C ASP A 40 -8.50 18.30 -1.24
N TYR A 41 -7.44 18.06 -0.45
CA TYR A 41 -6.95 16.71 -0.18
C TYR A 41 -7.92 15.89 0.70
N GLU A 42 -8.47 16.49 1.76
CA GLU A 42 -9.46 15.83 2.62
C GLU A 42 -10.73 15.48 1.84
N ASP A 43 -11.22 16.40 1.01
CA ASP A 43 -12.37 16.16 0.13
C ASP A 43 -12.06 15.06 -0.90
N ALA A 44 -10.86 15.06 -1.48
CA ALA A 44 -10.43 14.00 -2.40
C ALA A 44 -10.33 12.63 -1.71
N GLU A 45 -9.86 12.57 -0.46
CA GLU A 45 -9.82 11.33 0.33
C GLU A 45 -11.24 10.81 0.60
N GLU A 46 -12.14 11.67 1.08
CA GLU A 46 -13.54 11.31 1.39
C GLU A 46 -14.33 10.88 0.14
N GLN A 47 -14.03 11.48 -1.02
CA GLN A 47 -14.63 11.12 -2.30
C GLN A 47 -14.01 9.86 -2.94
N GLY A 48 -12.98 9.28 -2.32
CA GLY A 48 -12.27 8.10 -2.85
C GLY A 48 -11.44 8.40 -4.10
N LEU A 49 -11.02 9.65 -4.30
CA LEU A 49 -10.16 10.08 -5.41
C LEU A 49 -8.66 9.89 -5.12
N LEU A 50 -8.30 9.59 -3.87
CA LEU A 50 -6.93 9.26 -3.47
C LEU A 50 -6.73 7.76 -3.35
N LEU A 51 -5.90 7.18 -4.21
CA LEU A 51 -5.45 5.81 -4.07
C LEU A 51 -4.28 5.71 -3.08
N ARG A 52 -4.36 4.77 -2.15
CA ARG A 52 -3.26 4.40 -1.25
C ARG A 52 -2.71 3.04 -1.66
N LEU A 53 -1.50 3.04 -2.19
CA LEU A 53 -0.75 1.81 -2.47
C LEU A 53 0.02 1.39 -1.21
N PRO A 54 0.19 0.08 -0.94
CA PRO A 54 1.00 -0.38 0.19
C PRO A 54 2.48 0.01 0.06
N CYS A 55 2.98 0.13 -1.18
CA CYS A 55 4.34 0.56 -1.50
C CYS A 55 4.43 1.15 -2.92
N GLY A 56 5.60 1.70 -3.27
CA GLY A 56 5.88 2.28 -4.60
C GLY A 56 6.89 1.46 -5.41
N ILE A 57 7.11 1.87 -6.67
CA ILE A 57 8.18 1.31 -7.53
C ILE A 57 9.54 1.48 -6.84
N GLY A 58 10.38 0.46 -6.94
CA GLY A 58 11.69 0.38 -6.28
C GLY A 58 11.63 -0.10 -4.83
N THR A 59 10.44 -0.44 -4.31
CA THR A 59 10.32 -1.00 -2.96
C THR A 59 10.64 -2.49 -2.97
N ASP A 60 11.46 -2.92 -2.02
CA ASP A 60 11.69 -4.33 -1.72
C ASP A 60 10.44 -4.96 -1.10
N ILE A 61 10.06 -6.13 -1.60
CA ILE A 61 8.95 -6.93 -1.08
C ILE A 61 9.37 -8.38 -0.91
N TYR A 62 8.61 -9.08 -0.08
CA TYR A 62 8.83 -10.48 0.25
C TYR A 62 7.59 -11.29 -0.10
N TYR A 63 7.77 -12.38 -0.83
CA TYR A 63 6.70 -13.22 -1.34
C TYR A 63 6.83 -14.65 -0.83
N ILE A 64 5.70 -15.31 -0.58
CA ILE A 64 5.61 -16.74 -0.25
C ILE A 64 4.60 -17.42 -1.18
N PRO A 65 4.72 -18.73 -1.45
CA PRO A 65 3.70 -19.44 -2.22
C PRO A 65 2.32 -19.35 -1.54
N SER A 66 1.27 -19.32 -2.36
CA SER A 66 -0.09 -19.52 -1.84
C SER A 66 -0.23 -20.87 -1.15
N GLU A 67 -1.17 -21.03 -0.22
CA GLU A 67 -1.41 -22.31 0.47
C GLU A 67 -1.57 -23.50 -0.49
N LYS A 68 -2.26 -23.28 -1.63
CA LYS A 68 -2.39 -24.30 -2.67
C LYS A 68 -1.04 -24.65 -3.29
N ASN A 69 -0.22 -23.66 -3.64
CA ASN A 69 1.10 -23.89 -4.20
C ASN A 69 2.05 -24.50 -3.18
N PHE A 70 1.96 -24.08 -1.91
CA PHE A 70 2.73 -24.65 -0.81
C PHE A 70 2.50 -26.17 -0.72
N ARG A 71 1.23 -26.60 -0.74
CA ARG A 71 0.86 -28.02 -0.71
C ARG A 71 1.27 -28.77 -1.98
N LEU A 72 1.12 -28.15 -3.16
CA LEU A 72 1.56 -28.75 -4.43
C LEU A 72 3.08 -28.96 -4.45
N ASN A 73 3.86 -27.96 -4.04
CA ASN A 73 5.31 -28.06 -3.92
C ASN A 73 5.71 -29.24 -3.01
N LEU A 74 5.01 -29.46 -1.90
CA LEU A 74 5.25 -30.63 -1.05
C LEU A 74 4.91 -31.97 -1.73
N LEU A 75 3.78 -32.03 -2.44
CA LEU A 75 3.35 -33.23 -3.15
C LEU A 75 4.29 -33.61 -4.30
N ASP A 76 4.81 -32.60 -5.00
CA ASP A 76 5.71 -32.78 -6.14
C ASP A 76 7.17 -33.00 -5.72
N GLY A 77 7.45 -32.99 -4.42
CA GLY A 77 8.81 -33.17 -3.89
C GLY A 77 9.71 -31.94 -4.00
N HIS A 78 9.12 -30.77 -4.24
CA HIS A 78 9.75 -29.46 -4.39
C HIS A 78 9.57 -28.57 -3.15
N GLY A 79 9.71 -29.14 -1.96
CA GLY A 79 9.52 -28.41 -0.70
C GLY A 79 10.50 -27.25 -0.51
N GLU A 80 11.64 -27.27 -1.18
CA GLU A 80 12.62 -26.16 -1.23
C GLU A 80 12.06 -24.87 -1.84
N GLU A 81 11.02 -24.96 -2.66
CA GLU A 81 10.32 -23.81 -3.24
C GLU A 81 9.34 -23.15 -2.25
N ASN A 82 9.10 -23.79 -1.10
CA ASN A 82 8.37 -23.19 0.03
C ASN A 82 9.32 -22.35 0.87
N ARG A 83 9.72 -21.21 0.30
CA ARG A 83 10.59 -20.25 0.95
C ARG A 83 10.07 -18.83 0.74
N VAL A 84 10.67 -17.90 1.47
CA VAL A 84 10.49 -16.47 1.22
C VAL A 84 11.34 -16.06 0.01
N PHE A 85 10.72 -15.38 -0.94
CA PHE A 85 11.37 -14.80 -2.11
C PHE A 85 11.45 -13.29 -1.92
N HIS A 86 12.62 -12.70 -2.17
CA HIS A 86 12.81 -11.26 -2.19
C HIS A 86 12.75 -10.76 -3.62
N GLN A 87 11.99 -9.68 -3.85
CA GLN A 87 11.85 -9.05 -5.15
C GLN A 87 11.73 -7.53 -5.02
N THR A 88 11.91 -6.80 -6.12
CA THR A 88 11.71 -5.35 -6.17
C THR A 88 10.50 -5.01 -7.03
N VAL A 89 9.62 -4.11 -6.57
CA VAL A 89 8.50 -3.63 -7.39
C VAL A 89 9.03 -2.84 -8.59
N ASP A 90 8.69 -3.26 -9.81
CA ASP A 90 9.14 -2.61 -11.05
C ASP A 90 7.99 -1.83 -11.72
N ARG A 91 6.78 -2.40 -11.71
CA ARG A 91 5.62 -1.83 -12.42
C ARG A 91 4.37 -1.81 -11.57
N ILE A 92 3.61 -0.72 -11.68
CA ILE A 92 2.24 -0.61 -11.15
C ILE A 92 1.29 -0.40 -12.31
N THR A 93 0.30 -1.28 -12.44
CA THR A 93 -0.71 -1.21 -13.51
C THR A 93 -2.08 -0.88 -12.96
N PHE A 94 -2.72 0.15 -13.53
CA PHE A 94 -4.08 0.56 -13.21
C PHE A 94 -5.04 0.05 -14.28
N ARG A 95 -6.13 -0.58 -13.86
CA ARG A 95 -7.19 -1.13 -14.71
C ARG A 95 -8.55 -0.60 -14.22
N LYS A 96 -9.60 -0.83 -15.02
CA LYS A 96 -10.98 -0.48 -14.66
C LYS A 96 -11.42 -1.08 -13.31
N ASN A 97 -10.87 -2.24 -12.94
CA ASN A 97 -11.29 -3.02 -11.76
C ASN A 97 -10.26 -2.98 -10.62
N GLY A 98 -9.36 -1.98 -10.59
CA GLY A 98 -8.36 -1.83 -9.53
C GLY A 98 -6.94 -1.74 -10.08
N TRP A 99 -5.97 -2.13 -9.27
CA TRP A 99 -4.55 -2.07 -9.58
C TRP A 99 -3.86 -3.38 -9.20
N TYR A 100 -2.70 -3.61 -9.79
CA TYR A 100 -1.77 -4.66 -9.37
C TYR A 100 -0.34 -4.20 -9.63
N MET A 101 0.60 -4.81 -8.93
CA MET A 101 2.02 -4.56 -9.14
C MET A 101 2.72 -5.79 -9.69
N GLU A 102 3.85 -5.58 -10.35
CA GLU A 102 4.73 -6.61 -10.90
C GLU A 102 6.15 -6.33 -10.45
N CYS A 103 6.89 -7.39 -10.15
CA CYS A 103 8.27 -7.30 -9.75
C CYS A 103 9.24 -7.49 -10.94
N ASP A 104 10.47 -7.05 -10.74
CA ASP A 104 11.59 -7.18 -11.68
C ASP A 104 11.75 -8.61 -12.23
N SER A 105 11.84 -9.61 -11.34
CA SER A 105 12.03 -11.01 -11.73
C SER A 105 10.81 -11.58 -12.47
N ASP A 106 9.60 -11.13 -12.11
CA ASP A 106 8.36 -11.58 -12.73
C ASP A 106 8.24 -11.07 -14.18
N LEU A 107 8.76 -9.88 -14.45
CA LEU A 107 8.85 -9.31 -15.80
C LEU A 107 9.99 -9.92 -16.62
N GLU A 108 11.15 -10.18 -16.01
CA GLU A 108 12.30 -10.79 -16.68
C GLU A 108 11.99 -12.23 -17.14
N TYR A 109 11.41 -13.04 -16.26
CA TYR A 109 11.15 -14.45 -16.51
C TYR A 109 9.72 -14.72 -17.03
N GLY A 110 8.89 -13.68 -17.15
CA GLY A 110 7.53 -13.80 -17.66
C GLY A 110 6.65 -14.73 -16.82
N THR A 111 6.83 -14.73 -15.49
CA THR A 111 6.17 -15.68 -14.57
C THR A 111 4.66 -15.45 -14.49
N GLY A 112 4.19 -14.27 -14.90
CA GLY A 112 2.79 -13.85 -14.79
C GLY A 112 2.33 -13.64 -13.35
N ARG A 113 3.24 -13.64 -12.36
CA ARG A 113 2.91 -13.32 -10.97
C ARG A 113 2.65 -11.82 -10.84
N ILE A 114 1.62 -11.49 -10.06
CA ILE A 114 1.20 -10.12 -9.79
C ILE A 114 0.92 -9.96 -8.29
N LEU A 115 1.23 -8.78 -7.76
CA LEU A 115 0.89 -8.39 -6.40
C LEU A 115 -0.46 -7.70 -6.41
N LEU A 116 -1.46 -8.39 -5.86
CA LEU A 116 -2.80 -7.87 -5.65
C LEU A 116 -2.94 -7.28 -4.25
N ASP A 117 -3.75 -6.24 -4.12
CA ASP A 117 -4.17 -5.69 -2.83
C ASP A 117 -4.70 -6.78 -1.88
N THR A 118 -5.61 -7.63 -2.38
CA THR A 118 -6.20 -8.73 -1.59
C THR A 118 -5.21 -9.81 -1.15
N SER A 119 -4.00 -9.81 -1.71
CA SER A 119 -2.94 -10.76 -1.37
C SER A 119 -1.90 -10.16 -0.42
N TYR A 120 -2.00 -8.86 -0.12
CA TYR A 120 -1.11 -8.19 0.83
C TYR A 120 -1.35 -8.74 2.25
N GLY A 121 -0.27 -9.10 2.95
CA GLY A 121 -0.38 -9.77 4.25
C GLY A 121 -0.78 -11.25 4.19
N VAL A 122 -0.97 -11.80 2.98
CA VAL A 122 -1.35 -13.20 2.76
C VAL A 122 -0.24 -13.95 2.03
N THR A 123 0.18 -13.46 0.86
CA THR A 123 1.24 -14.09 0.05
C THR A 123 2.37 -13.13 -0.28
N TRP A 124 2.23 -11.83 0.01
CA TRP A 124 3.31 -10.87 -0.14
C TRP A 124 3.28 -9.79 0.96
N PHE A 125 4.46 -9.29 1.31
CA PHE A 125 4.74 -8.51 2.52
C PHE A 125 5.80 -7.44 2.25
N LEU A 126 5.87 -6.42 3.12
CA LEU A 126 6.92 -5.40 3.04
C LEU A 126 8.18 -5.77 3.83
N THR A 127 8.09 -6.77 4.70
CA THR A 127 9.23 -7.22 5.51
C THR A 127 9.43 -8.73 5.39
N SER A 128 10.69 -9.16 5.49
CA SER A 128 11.06 -10.58 5.54
C SER A 128 10.41 -11.28 6.72
N GLU A 129 10.39 -10.63 7.87
CA GLU A 129 9.91 -11.15 9.13
C GLU A 129 8.42 -11.50 9.08
N GLU A 130 7.59 -10.63 8.45
CA GLU A 130 6.17 -10.92 8.23
C GLU A 130 5.98 -12.12 7.29
N ALA A 131 6.78 -12.20 6.23
CA ALA A 131 6.72 -13.30 5.27
C ALA A 131 7.14 -14.63 5.90
N GLU A 132 8.23 -14.65 6.67
CA GLU A 132 8.73 -15.83 7.39
C GLU A 132 7.73 -16.29 8.45
N ALA A 133 7.17 -15.36 9.23
CA ALA A 133 6.13 -15.68 10.20
C ALA A 133 4.92 -16.34 9.53
N LYS A 134 4.46 -15.79 8.39
CA LYS A 134 3.35 -16.36 7.65
C LYS A 134 3.66 -17.73 7.06
N LEU A 135 4.86 -17.93 6.52
CA LEU A 135 5.29 -19.22 5.99
C LEU A 135 5.32 -20.27 7.09
N LYS A 136 5.86 -19.94 8.27
CA LYS A 136 5.88 -20.82 9.43
C LYS A 136 4.47 -21.21 9.91
N GLU A 137 3.53 -20.27 9.91
CA GLU A 137 2.11 -20.59 10.19
C GLU A 137 1.53 -21.62 9.21
N MET A 138 1.99 -21.65 7.95
CA MET A 138 1.56 -22.66 6.97
C MET A 138 2.21 -24.02 7.25
N GLU A 139 3.50 -24.04 7.60
CA GLU A 139 4.23 -25.26 7.97
C GLU A 139 3.57 -25.96 9.18
N GLU A 140 3.25 -25.20 10.22
CA GLU A 140 2.61 -25.71 11.44
C GLU A 140 1.20 -26.30 11.15
N LYS A 141 0.45 -25.71 10.21
CA LYS A 141 -0.89 -26.18 9.83
C LYS A 141 -0.87 -27.49 9.05
N ASP A 142 0.09 -27.68 8.16
CA ASP A 142 0.25 -28.93 7.39
C ASP A 142 0.94 -30.04 8.22
N GLY A 143 1.21 -29.80 9.50
CA GLY A 143 1.70 -30.80 10.44
C GLY A 143 3.22 -31.02 10.43
N ARG A 144 3.99 -29.98 10.10
CA ARG A 144 5.45 -29.95 10.22
C ARG A 144 5.92 -29.03 11.33
#